data_AF-A0A7L3MB86-F1
#
_entry.id   AF-A0A7L3MB86-F1
#
_cell.length_a   1.000
_cell.length_b   1.000
_cell.length_c   1.000
_cell.angle_alpha   90.00
_cell.angle_beta   90.00
_cell.angle_gamma   90.00
#
_symmetry.space_group_name_H-M   'P 1'
#
loop_
_entity.id
_entity.type
_entity.pdbx_description
1 polymer ?
#
loop_
_entity_poly.entity_id
_entity_poly.type
_entity_poly.pdbx_seq_one_letter_code
_entity_poly.pdbx_strand_id
1 'polypeptide(L)'
;HIQDPASQRLTWNKPPKSVLVIKKIRDASLLQPFKELCVYLTEENNMIVYVEKKVLEDPAIANDENFGPVKKKFCTFREDYDDISNQIDFIICLGGDGTLLYASSLFQGSVPPVMAFHLGSLGFLTPFNFENFQSQVTQVIEGNAALVLRSRLKVKVVKEHREKTTVQNGIEENGVVSANLEKEVGKQIMQYQVLNEVVVDRGPSSYLSNVDVFLDGHLITTVQGDG
;
A
#
# COMPACT_ATOMS: atom_id res chain seq x y z
N HIS A 1 -24.58 -12.92 7.21
CA HIS A 1 -25.13 -11.60 7.61
C HIS A 1 -24.21 -10.55 7.02
N ILE A 2 -24.63 -9.84 5.98
CA ILE A 2 -23.82 -8.77 5.35
C ILE A 2 -24.19 -7.48 6.09
N GLN A 3 -23.21 -6.78 6.65
CA GLN A 3 -23.46 -5.49 7.32
C GLN A 3 -23.71 -4.40 6.27
N ASP A 4 -24.61 -3.46 6.55
CA ASP A 4 -24.86 -2.32 5.68
C ASP A 4 -23.59 -1.44 5.59
N PRO A 5 -22.99 -1.25 4.40
CA PRO A 5 -21.82 -0.41 4.23
C PRO A 5 -22.04 1.04 4.69
N ALA A 6 -23.28 1.55 4.64
CA ALA A 6 -23.59 2.94 5.00
C ALA A 6 -23.72 3.16 6.52
N SER A 7 -23.88 2.11 7.32
CA SER A 7 -24.06 2.22 8.77
C SER A 7 -22.77 2.06 9.57
N GLN A 8 -21.63 1.88 8.90
CA GLN A 8 -20.37 1.60 9.57
C GLN A 8 -19.85 2.84 10.29
N ARG A 9 -19.49 2.67 11.56
CA ARG A 9 -18.86 3.71 12.37
C ARG A 9 -17.55 3.20 12.93
N LEU A 10 -16.59 4.10 13.05
CA LEU A 10 -15.33 3.84 13.71
C LEU A 10 -15.60 3.57 15.19
N THR A 11 -14.94 2.58 15.75
CA THR A 11 -14.98 2.31 17.19
C THR A 11 -13.60 1.89 17.64
N TRP A 12 -13.07 2.63 18.62
CA TRP A 12 -11.79 2.34 19.23
C TRP A 12 -11.96 1.39 20.40
N ASN A 13 -11.42 0.18 20.30
CA ASN A 13 -11.33 -0.73 21.46
C ASN A 13 -10.44 -0.15 22.57
N LYS A 14 -9.43 0.64 22.17
CA LYS A 14 -8.55 1.42 23.03
C LYS A 14 -8.29 2.76 22.33
N PRO A 15 -8.16 3.88 23.06
CA PRO A 15 -7.80 5.16 22.46
C PRO A 15 -6.54 5.02 21.60
N PRO A 16 -6.55 5.52 20.35
CA PRO A 16 -5.41 5.41 19.45
C PRO A 16 -4.23 6.22 20.00
N LYS A 17 -3.02 5.70 19.86
CA LYS A 17 -1.77 6.31 20.33
C LYS A 17 -0.76 6.53 19.21
N SER A 18 -0.81 5.74 18.14
CA SER A 18 0.11 5.87 17.02
C SER A 18 -0.60 6.22 15.72
N VAL A 19 0.01 7.13 14.97
CA VAL A 19 -0.52 7.62 13.70
C VAL A 19 0.58 7.58 12.64
N LEU A 20 0.29 6.96 11.50
CA LEU A 20 1.15 7.06 10.32
C LEU A 20 0.72 8.26 9.49
N VAL A 21 1.63 9.20 9.26
CA VAL A 21 1.38 10.36 8.39
C VAL A 21 2.07 10.15 7.05
N ILE A 22 1.27 10.06 5.99
CA ILE A 22 1.73 9.92 4.60
C ILE A 22 1.47 11.26 3.89
N LYS A 23 2.48 11.82 3.24
CA LYS A 23 2.30 13.00 2.36
C LYS A 23 2.70 12.67 0.93
N LYS A 24 2.07 13.34 -0.04
CA LYS A 24 2.52 13.28 -1.43
C LYS A 24 3.98 13.74 -1.54
N ILE A 25 4.77 12.97 -2.27
CA ILE A 25 6.20 13.21 -2.47
C ILE A 25 6.40 14.41 -3.42
N ARG A 26 7.45 15.21 -3.19
CA ARG A 26 7.85 16.36 -4.02
C ARG A 26 6.75 17.42 -4.22
N ASP A 27 5.81 17.53 -3.30
CA ASP A 27 4.77 18.56 -3.32
C ASP A 27 5.04 19.59 -2.22
N ALA A 28 5.60 20.74 -2.60
CA ALA A 28 5.98 21.80 -1.65
C ALA A 28 4.77 22.43 -0.94
N SER A 29 3.59 22.39 -1.58
CA SER A 29 2.35 22.93 -0.98
C SER A 29 1.94 22.19 0.30
N LEU A 30 2.39 20.94 0.45
CA LEU A 30 2.07 20.10 1.60
C LEU A 30 3.04 20.27 2.77
N LEU A 31 4.14 21.00 2.62
CA LEU A 31 5.16 21.12 3.67
C LEU A 31 4.60 21.77 4.93
N GLN A 32 3.90 22.89 4.78
CA GLN A 32 3.32 23.61 5.90
C GLN A 32 2.16 22.84 6.56
N PRO A 33 1.16 22.32 5.80
CA PRO A 33 0.13 21.42 6.33
C PRO A 33 0.67 20.19 7.06
N PHE A 34 1.73 19.57 6.52
CA PHE A 34 2.38 18.43 7.17
C PHE A 34 2.99 18.82 8.52
N LYS A 35 3.67 19.98 8.60
CA LYS A 35 4.26 20.47 9.86
C LYS A 35 3.16 20.77 10.88
N GLU A 36 2.12 21.48 10.48
CA GLU A 36 0.97 21.83 11.35
C GLU A 36 0.28 20.58 11.90
N LEU A 37 -0.03 19.62 11.03
CA LEU A 37 -0.64 18.35 11.43
C LEU A 37 0.24 17.60 12.43
N CYS A 38 1.54 17.45 12.14
CA CYS A 38 2.42 16.69 13.00
C CYS A 38 2.66 17.37 14.36
N VAL A 39 2.72 18.72 14.41
CA VAL A 39 2.77 19.48 15.67
C VAL A 39 1.52 19.20 16.49
N TYR A 40 0.34 19.33 15.88
CA TYR A 40 -0.94 19.09 16.54
C TYR A 40 -1.02 17.68 17.14
N LEU A 41 -0.72 16.65 16.34
CA LEU A 41 -0.75 15.25 16.78
C LEU A 41 0.25 14.98 17.93
N THR A 42 1.44 15.58 17.86
CA THR A 42 2.51 15.31 18.83
C THR A 42 2.32 16.08 20.13
N GLU A 43 2.04 17.38 20.05
CA GLU A 43 2.03 18.28 21.22
C GLU A 43 0.63 18.38 21.86
N GLU A 44 -0.44 18.39 21.06
CA GLU A 44 -1.81 18.56 21.59
C GLU A 44 -2.49 17.22 21.87
N ASN A 45 -2.24 16.20 21.03
CA ASN A 45 -2.86 14.87 21.21
C ASN A 45 -1.93 13.83 21.85
N ASN A 46 -0.66 14.17 22.09
CA ASN A 46 0.35 13.27 22.68
C ASN A 46 0.46 11.92 21.95
N MET A 47 0.42 11.94 20.61
CA MET A 47 0.50 10.77 19.77
C MET A 47 1.93 10.48 19.29
N ILE A 48 2.21 9.20 19.06
CA ILE A 48 3.43 8.73 18.39
C ILE A 48 3.22 8.87 16.89
N VAL A 49 3.91 9.83 16.28
CA VAL A 49 3.82 10.08 14.84
C VAL A 49 4.88 9.24 14.11
N TYR A 50 4.43 8.40 13.18
CA TYR A 50 5.25 7.64 12.26
C TYR A 50 5.29 8.32 10.89
N VAL A 51 6.48 8.40 10.28
CA VAL A 51 6.69 8.88 8.91
C VAL A 51 7.75 8.04 8.20
N GLU A 52 7.71 8.00 6.87
CA GLU A 52 8.80 7.37 6.11
C GLU A 52 10.10 8.18 6.31
N LYS A 53 11.23 7.50 6.50
CA LYS A 53 12.53 8.14 6.75
C LYS A 53 12.87 9.22 5.71
N LYS A 54 12.59 8.96 4.44
CA LYS A 54 12.84 9.89 3.31
C LYS A 54 12.11 11.23 3.48
N VAL A 55 11.00 11.28 4.22
CA VAL A 55 10.27 12.54 4.50
C VAL A 55 11.11 13.50 5.33
N LEU A 56 11.90 12.99 6.28
CA LEU A 56 12.75 13.82 7.14
C LEU A 56 14.07 14.20 6.48
N GLU A 57 14.44 13.52 5.40
CA GLU A 57 15.60 13.83 4.56
C GLU A 57 15.32 14.98 3.59
N ASP A 58 14.05 15.39 3.41
CA ASP A 58 13.67 16.56 2.63
C ASP A 58 14.32 17.82 3.23
N PRO A 59 15.15 18.58 2.46
CA PRO A 59 15.85 19.76 2.97
C PRO A 59 14.91 20.80 3.62
N ALA A 60 13.66 20.92 3.14
CA ALA A 60 12.69 21.87 3.68
C ALA A 60 12.14 21.46 5.06
N ILE A 61 12.35 20.20 5.47
CA ILE A 61 12.01 19.67 6.79
C ILE A 61 13.29 19.51 7.64
N ALA A 62 14.37 18.98 7.05
CA ALA A 62 15.63 18.75 7.72
C ALA A 62 16.24 20.05 8.27
N ASN A 63 16.21 21.13 7.48
CA ASN A 63 16.83 22.41 7.82
C ASN A 63 15.89 23.36 8.58
N ASP A 64 14.65 22.95 8.85
CA ASP A 64 13.74 23.75 9.66
C ASP A 64 14.07 23.58 11.16
N GLU A 65 14.58 24.65 11.77
CA GLU A 65 14.93 24.72 13.19
C GLU A 65 13.69 24.77 14.09
N ASN A 66 12.62 25.44 13.66
CA ASN A 66 11.37 25.55 14.41
C ASN A 66 10.66 24.20 14.51
N PHE A 67 10.76 23.38 13.46
CA PHE A 67 10.24 22.02 13.44
C PHE A 67 11.20 21.00 14.09
N GLY A 68 12.40 21.43 14.47
CA GLY A 68 13.47 20.62 15.05
C GLY A 68 13.10 19.82 16.30
N PRO A 69 12.41 20.41 17.29
CA PRO A 69 11.98 19.68 18.48
C PRO A 69 10.94 18.58 18.18
N VAL A 70 9.98 18.86 17.29
CA VAL A 70 8.89 17.95 16.93
C VAL A 70 9.42 16.77 16.11
N LYS A 71 10.26 17.03 15.09
CA LYS A 71 10.82 15.95 14.26
C LYS A 71 11.67 14.95 15.03
N LYS A 72 12.27 15.34 16.16
CA LYS A 72 13.03 14.44 17.05
C LYS A 72 12.14 13.44 17.81
N LYS A 73 10.83 13.70 17.89
CA LYS A 73 9.85 12.82 18.55
C LYS A 73 9.26 11.78 17.60
N PHE A 74 9.51 11.88 16.29
CA PHE A 74 8.93 10.96 15.31
C PHE A 74 9.58 9.59 15.33
N CYS A 75 8.77 8.57 15.07
CA CYS A 75 9.23 7.27 14.64
C CYS A 75 9.40 7.28 13.12
N THR A 76 10.51 6.71 12.63
CA THR A 76 10.75 6.57 11.20
C THR A 76 10.83 5.11 10.80
N PHE A 77 10.43 4.82 9.57
CA PHE A 77 10.56 3.51 8.96
C PHE A 77 11.13 3.64 7.55
N ARG A 78 11.75 2.57 7.06
CA ARG A 78 12.21 2.42 5.68
C ARG A 78 11.27 1.48 4.96
N GLU A 79 10.73 1.96 3.85
CA GLU A 79 10.00 1.14 2.87
C GLU A 79 10.82 -0.11 2.52
N ASP A 80 10.15 -1.26 2.40
CA ASP A 80 10.71 -2.59 2.10
C ASP A 80 11.59 -3.26 3.16
N TYR A 81 11.97 -2.57 4.24
CA TYR A 81 12.84 -3.13 5.29
C TYR A 81 12.15 -3.26 6.64
N ASP A 82 11.38 -2.26 7.05
CA ASP A 82 10.80 -2.18 8.38
C ASP A 82 9.30 -2.51 8.31
N ASP A 83 8.82 -3.47 9.10
CA ASP A 83 7.40 -3.80 9.20
C ASP A 83 6.70 -2.97 10.30
N ILE A 84 5.81 -2.08 9.87
CA ILE A 84 5.01 -1.21 10.74
C ILE A 84 3.56 -1.69 10.92
N SER A 85 3.18 -2.83 10.32
CA SER A 85 1.78 -3.26 10.20
C SER A 85 1.03 -3.35 11.54
N ASN A 86 1.75 -3.71 12.62
CA ASN A 86 1.19 -3.87 13.96
C ASN A 86 1.53 -2.70 14.90
N GLN A 87 2.09 -1.61 14.38
CA GLN A 87 2.53 -0.45 15.18
C GLN A 87 1.61 0.76 15.02
N ILE A 88 0.70 0.74 14.04
CA ILE A 88 -0.09 1.90 13.61
C ILE A 88 -1.56 1.70 13.96
N ASP A 89 -2.13 2.60 14.77
CA ASP A 89 -3.55 2.57 15.11
C ASP A 89 -4.43 3.19 14.02
N PHE A 90 -3.94 4.25 13.35
CA PHE A 90 -4.61 4.85 12.18
C PHE A 90 -3.65 5.61 11.28
N ILE A 91 -4.11 5.96 10.08
CA ILE A 91 -3.31 6.57 9.02
C ILE A 91 -3.94 7.92 8.65
N ILE A 92 -3.12 8.96 8.52
CA ILE A 92 -3.51 10.23 7.91
C ILE A 92 -2.72 10.43 6.61
N CYS A 93 -3.46 10.63 5.52
CA CYS A 93 -2.91 10.93 4.20
C CYS A 93 -3.10 12.42 3.87
N LEU A 94 -2.02 13.08 3.43
CA LEU A 94 -2.00 14.45 2.91
C LEU A 94 -1.68 14.41 1.40
N GLY A 95 -2.69 14.61 0.55
CA GLY A 95 -2.48 14.63 -0.90
C GLY A 95 -3.68 14.10 -1.70
N GLY A 96 -3.39 13.36 -2.77
CA GLY A 96 -4.40 12.74 -3.62
C GLY A 96 -4.48 11.23 -3.43
N ASP A 97 -5.23 10.57 -4.31
CA ASP A 97 -5.53 9.12 -4.27
C ASP A 97 -4.28 8.23 -4.19
N GLY A 98 -3.16 8.65 -4.79
CA GLY A 98 -1.88 7.93 -4.71
C GLY A 98 -1.35 7.74 -3.28
N THR A 99 -1.71 8.61 -2.34
CA THR A 99 -1.33 8.44 -0.93
C THR A 99 -2.08 7.29 -0.26
N LEU A 100 -3.34 7.02 -0.66
CA LEU A 100 -4.08 5.85 -0.20
C LEU A 100 -3.60 4.56 -0.88
N LEU A 101 -3.20 4.63 -2.16
CA LEU A 101 -2.56 3.49 -2.82
C LEU A 101 -1.28 3.08 -2.08
N TYR A 102 -0.47 4.07 -1.70
CA TYR A 102 0.73 3.86 -0.89
C TYR A 102 0.40 3.31 0.51
N ALA A 103 -0.62 3.86 1.18
CA ALA A 103 -1.10 3.27 2.44
C ALA A 103 -1.50 1.79 2.24
N SER A 104 -2.26 1.46 1.19
CA SER A 104 -2.64 0.07 0.92
C SER A 104 -1.45 -0.84 0.64
N SER A 105 -0.38 -0.35 0.02
CA SER A 105 0.81 -1.18 -0.26
C SER A 105 1.58 -1.52 1.02
N LEU A 106 1.63 -0.62 2.00
CA LEU A 106 2.29 -0.85 3.30
C LEU A 106 1.57 -1.91 4.16
N PHE A 107 0.26 -2.08 3.99
CA PHE A 107 -0.55 -2.99 4.84
C PHE A 107 -1.16 -4.13 4.03
N GLN A 108 -0.40 -5.20 3.81
CA GLN A 108 -0.86 -6.40 3.06
C GLN A 108 -1.85 -7.29 3.85
N GLY A 109 -2.08 -6.99 5.12
CA GLY A 109 -3.04 -7.66 6.01
C GLY A 109 -4.22 -6.74 6.36
N SER A 110 -4.53 -6.62 7.65
CA SER A 110 -5.49 -5.61 8.13
C SER A 110 -4.95 -4.21 7.88
N VAL A 111 -5.81 -3.30 7.44
CA VAL A 111 -5.46 -1.89 7.23
C VAL A 111 -6.05 -1.07 8.37
N PRO A 112 -5.25 -0.27 9.08
CA PRO A 112 -5.78 0.71 10.04
C PRO A 112 -6.75 1.70 9.35
N PRO A 113 -7.68 2.33 10.09
CA PRO A 113 -8.53 3.37 9.53
C PRO A 113 -7.71 4.47 8.84
N VAL A 114 -8.11 4.85 7.62
CA VAL A 114 -7.42 5.86 6.80
C VAL A 114 -8.26 7.13 6.74
N MET A 115 -7.70 8.23 7.23
CA MET A 115 -8.23 9.57 7.06
C MET A 115 -7.43 10.30 5.98
N ALA A 116 -8.06 10.85 4.95
CA ALA A 116 -7.34 11.40 3.82
C ALA A 116 -7.79 12.82 3.45
N PHE A 117 -6.85 13.76 3.52
CA PHE A 117 -7.03 15.16 3.19
C PHE A 117 -6.56 15.48 1.78
N HIS A 118 -7.38 16.24 1.03
CA HIS A 118 -6.94 16.91 -0.18
C HIS A 118 -6.53 18.36 0.13
N LEU A 119 -5.53 18.85 -0.59
CA LEU A 119 -4.98 20.21 -0.44
C LEU A 119 -4.91 20.94 -1.80
N GLY A 120 -5.81 20.55 -2.70
CA GLY A 120 -5.89 21.01 -4.08
C GLY A 120 -7.20 20.55 -4.71
N SER A 121 -7.15 20.04 -5.95
CA SER A 121 -8.33 19.43 -6.57
C SER A 121 -8.86 18.26 -5.74
N LEU A 122 -10.18 18.22 -5.55
CA LEU A 122 -10.87 17.12 -4.88
C LEU A 122 -10.58 15.79 -5.59
N GLY A 123 -10.00 14.83 -4.87
CA GLY A 123 -9.81 13.45 -5.34
C GLY A 123 -11.03 12.58 -5.04
N PHE A 124 -11.09 11.37 -5.59
CA PHE A 124 -12.19 10.44 -5.33
C PHE A 124 -12.04 9.75 -3.95
N LEU A 125 -10.80 9.63 -3.46
CA LEU A 125 -10.48 8.93 -2.21
C LEU A 125 -10.15 9.87 -1.04
N THR A 126 -10.08 11.18 -1.27
CA THR A 126 -9.62 12.18 -0.28
C THR A 126 -10.73 13.16 0.09
N PRO A 127 -11.72 12.77 0.91
CA PRO A 127 -12.95 13.54 1.10
C PRO A 127 -12.76 14.78 2.00
N PHE A 128 -11.70 14.85 2.79
CA PHE A 128 -11.52 15.92 3.78
C PHE A 128 -10.73 17.10 3.20
N ASN A 129 -11.26 18.32 3.32
CA ASN A 129 -10.45 19.52 3.16
C ASN A 129 -9.58 19.68 4.43
N PHE A 130 -8.32 20.05 4.26
CA PHE A 130 -7.39 20.30 5.37
C PHE A 130 -7.74 21.55 6.20
N GLU A 131 -8.61 22.43 5.70
CA GLU A 131 -9.17 23.52 6.50
C GLU A 131 -9.85 22.98 7.77
N ASN A 132 -9.45 23.51 8.93
CA ASN A 132 -9.93 23.09 10.25
C ASN A 132 -9.72 21.59 10.56
N PHE A 133 -8.60 21.02 10.08
CA PHE A 133 -8.27 19.60 10.28
C PHE A 133 -8.33 19.17 11.75
N GLN A 134 -8.01 20.05 12.70
CA GLN A 134 -7.96 19.74 14.14
C GLN A 134 -9.28 19.14 14.65
N SER A 135 -10.40 19.75 14.27
CA SER A 135 -11.72 19.27 14.69
C SER A 135 -12.04 17.90 14.08
N GLN A 136 -11.70 17.70 12.81
CA GLN A 136 -11.97 16.44 12.12
C GLN A 136 -11.07 15.30 12.66
N VAL A 137 -9.79 15.58 12.91
CA VAL A 137 -8.86 14.64 13.53
C VAL A 137 -9.32 14.29 14.94
N THR A 138 -9.77 15.27 15.73
CA THR A 138 -10.34 15.02 17.07
C THR A 138 -11.54 14.06 17.00
N GLN A 139 -12.48 14.30 16.07
CA GLN A 139 -13.64 13.41 15.90
C GLN A 139 -13.23 11.98 15.56
N VAL A 140 -12.20 11.79 14.74
CA VAL A 140 -11.64 10.47 14.44
C VAL A 140 -11.03 9.84 15.68
N ILE A 141 -10.20 10.56 16.44
CA ILE A 141 -9.55 10.06 17.67
C ILE A 141 -10.59 9.66 18.72
N GLU A 142 -11.68 10.41 18.85
CA GLU A 142 -12.79 10.11 19.76
C GLU A 142 -13.69 8.96 19.30
N GLY A 143 -13.51 8.47 18.06
CA GLY A 143 -14.33 7.41 17.48
C GLY A 143 -15.68 7.90 16.92
N ASN A 144 -15.86 9.21 16.79
CA ASN A 144 -17.08 9.85 16.28
C ASN A 144 -17.05 10.02 14.75
N ALA A 145 -16.55 9.01 14.03
CA ALA A 145 -16.39 9.06 12.56
C ALA A 145 -17.18 7.95 11.85
N ALA A 146 -17.79 8.27 10.71
CA ALA A 146 -18.33 7.27 9.79
C ALA A 146 -17.19 6.59 9.03
N LEU A 147 -17.36 5.31 8.70
CA LEU A 147 -16.40 4.53 7.92
C LEU A 147 -17.00 4.08 6.60
N VAL A 148 -16.16 4.06 5.57
CA VAL A 148 -16.48 3.42 4.29
C VAL A 148 -15.48 2.29 4.09
N LEU A 149 -15.99 1.06 4.02
CA LEU A 149 -15.17 -0.11 3.72
C LEU A 149 -14.97 -0.21 2.21
N ARG A 150 -13.72 -0.16 1.77
CA ARG A 150 -13.34 -0.39 0.36
C ARG A 150 -12.73 -1.76 0.22
N SER A 151 -13.30 -2.57 -0.68
CA SER A 151 -12.78 -3.90 -1.01
C SER A 151 -11.41 -3.79 -1.66
N ARG A 152 -10.56 -4.80 -1.44
CA ARG A 152 -9.28 -4.97 -2.14
C ARG A 152 -9.28 -6.29 -2.87
N LEU A 153 -8.60 -6.32 -4.01
CA LEU A 153 -8.33 -7.52 -4.78
C LEU A 153 -7.17 -8.28 -4.12
N LYS A 154 -7.40 -9.57 -3.85
CA LYS A 154 -6.33 -10.49 -3.47
C LYS A 154 -5.77 -11.13 -4.73
N VAL A 155 -4.52 -10.84 -5.04
CA VAL A 155 -3.83 -11.30 -6.25
C VAL A 155 -2.81 -12.34 -5.87
N LYS A 156 -2.77 -13.46 -6.60
CA LYS A 156 -1.75 -14.49 -6.45
C LYS A 156 -1.04 -14.68 -7.78
N VAL A 157 0.24 -14.33 -7.83
CA VAL A 157 1.09 -14.54 -9.00
C VAL A 157 1.82 -15.85 -8.79
N VAL A 158 1.65 -16.77 -9.74
CA VAL A 158 2.27 -18.08 -9.72
C VAL A 158 3.18 -18.17 -10.93
N LYS A 159 4.50 -18.19 -10.69
CA LYS A 159 5.50 -18.35 -11.74
C LYS A 159 6.05 -19.76 -11.68
N GLU A 160 5.80 -20.52 -12.74
CA GLU A 160 6.40 -21.83 -12.96
C GLU A 160 7.71 -21.64 -13.74
N HIS A 161 8.84 -22.04 -13.17
CA HIS A 161 10.10 -22.05 -13.91
C HIS A 161 10.15 -23.33 -14.74
N ARG A 162 10.02 -23.22 -16.06
CA ARG A 162 10.38 -24.33 -16.94
C ARG A 162 11.88 -24.22 -17.22
N GLU A 163 12.70 -24.86 -16.41
CA GLU A 163 14.06 -25.17 -16.86
C GLU A 163 13.92 -26.11 -18.06
N LYS A 164 14.31 -25.64 -19.25
CA LYS A 164 14.60 -26.56 -20.35
C LYS A 164 15.87 -27.30 -19.93
N THR A 165 15.73 -28.48 -19.34
CA THR A 165 16.84 -29.42 -19.26
C THR A 165 17.20 -29.75 -20.70
N THR A 166 18.22 -29.10 -21.24
CA THR A 166 18.86 -29.56 -22.46
C THR A 166 19.55 -30.86 -22.08
N VAL A 167 18.83 -31.98 -22.22
CA VAL A 167 19.47 -33.28 -22.27
C VAL A 167 20.31 -33.24 -23.54
N GLN A 168 21.61 -32.96 -23.38
CA GLN A 168 22.56 -33.30 -24.43
C GLN A 168 22.45 -34.82 -24.57
N ASN A 169 21.79 -35.27 -25.64
CA ASN A 169 21.85 -36.65 -26.07
C ASN A 169 23.29 -36.96 -26.49
N GLY A 170 24.15 -37.23 -25.52
CA GLY A 170 25.33 -38.04 -25.72
C GLY A 170 24.83 -39.47 -25.93
N ILE A 171 25.03 -40.00 -27.14
CA ILE A 171 24.82 -41.41 -27.42
C ILE A 171 25.84 -42.18 -26.59
N GLU A 172 25.42 -42.79 -25.48
CA GLU A 172 26.18 -43.83 -24.81
C GLU A 172 25.57 -45.19 -25.16
N GLU A 173 26.29 -45.95 -25.98
CA GLU A 173 26.09 -47.39 -26.14
C GLU A 173 26.31 -48.04 -24.77
N ASN A 174 25.22 -48.40 -24.08
CA ASN A 174 25.01 -49.65 -23.32
C ASN A 174 23.88 -49.50 -22.27
N GLY A 175 22.64 -49.73 -22.70
CA GLY A 175 21.75 -50.71 -22.05
C GLY A 175 21.30 -50.54 -20.59
N VAL A 176 21.19 -49.34 -20.00
CA VAL A 176 20.47 -49.16 -18.72
C VAL A 176 19.52 -47.97 -18.78
N VAL A 177 18.21 -48.24 -18.75
CA VAL A 177 17.16 -47.23 -18.62
C VAL A 177 17.17 -46.73 -17.17
N SER A 178 17.78 -45.58 -16.92
CA SER A 178 17.58 -44.88 -15.64
C SER A 178 16.19 -44.26 -15.63
N ALA A 179 15.28 -44.93 -14.93
CA ALA A 179 14.03 -44.35 -14.50
C ALA A 179 14.29 -43.22 -13.48
N ASN A 180 13.54 -42.13 -13.65
CA ASN A 180 13.24 -41.08 -12.68
C ASN A 180 14.35 -40.06 -12.37
N LEU A 181 14.07 -38.80 -12.69
CA LEU A 181 13.82 -37.77 -11.67
C LEU A 181 13.14 -36.58 -12.37
N GLU A 182 11.80 -36.58 -12.43
CA GLU A 182 11.07 -35.32 -12.61
C GLU A 182 11.30 -34.51 -11.32
N LYS A 183 12.31 -33.63 -11.34
CA LYS A 183 12.42 -32.58 -10.33
C LYS A 183 11.23 -31.65 -10.56
N GLU A 184 10.23 -31.68 -9.67
CA GLU A 184 9.23 -30.62 -9.57
C GLU A 184 9.98 -29.29 -9.37
N VAL A 185 10.04 -28.50 -10.45
CA VAL A 185 10.79 -27.25 -10.48
C VAL A 185 10.03 -26.22 -9.63
N GLY A 186 10.78 -25.52 -8.77
CA GLY A 186 10.24 -24.65 -7.73
C GLY A 186 9.22 -23.62 -8.23
N LYS A 187 7.96 -23.82 -7.85
CA LYS A 187 6.86 -22.89 -8.08
C LYS A 187 7.05 -21.65 -7.20
N GLN A 188 7.33 -20.49 -7.80
CA GLN A 188 7.36 -19.24 -7.05
C GLN A 188 5.95 -18.68 -6.94
N ILE A 189 5.49 -18.46 -5.71
CA ILE A 189 4.17 -17.91 -5.42
C ILE A 189 4.34 -16.59 -4.69
N MET A 190 3.74 -15.53 -5.24
CA MET A 190 3.68 -14.20 -4.63
C MET A 190 2.22 -13.81 -4.42
N GLN A 191 1.93 -13.07 -3.35
CA GLN A 191 0.58 -12.62 -3.02
C GLN A 191 0.57 -11.12 -2.75
N TYR A 192 -0.42 -10.42 -3.29
CA TYR A 192 -0.58 -8.98 -3.18
C TYR A 192 -2.02 -8.62 -2.81
N GLN A 193 -2.19 -7.54 -2.05
CA GLN A 193 -3.46 -6.85 -1.86
C GLN A 193 -3.45 -5.56 -2.69
N VAL A 194 -4.46 -5.38 -3.52
CA VAL A 194 -4.53 -4.28 -4.48
C VAL A 194 -5.83 -3.50 -4.30
N LEU A 195 -5.74 -2.17 -4.18
CA LEU A 195 -6.90 -1.32 -3.90
C LEU A 195 -7.66 -0.92 -5.17
N ASN A 196 -6.96 -0.49 -6.23
CA ASN A 196 -7.61 0.00 -7.44
C ASN A 196 -7.71 -1.10 -8.52
N GLU A 197 -6.60 -1.40 -9.20
CA GLU A 197 -6.60 -2.35 -10.30
C GLU A 197 -5.31 -3.17 -10.38
N VAL A 198 -5.42 -4.33 -11.04
CA VAL A 198 -4.29 -5.16 -11.46
C VAL A 198 -4.21 -5.06 -12.97
N VAL A 199 -3.07 -4.62 -13.47
CA VAL A 199 -2.83 -4.50 -14.91
C VAL A 199 -1.89 -5.62 -15.35
N VAL A 200 -2.25 -6.28 -16.46
CA VAL A 200 -1.42 -7.26 -17.14
C VAL A 200 -1.26 -6.77 -18.57
N ASP A 201 -0.08 -6.24 -18.90
CA ASP A 201 0.19 -5.66 -20.22
C ASP A 201 1.45 -6.26 -20.88
N ARG A 202 1.65 -5.94 -22.16
CA ARG A 202 2.78 -6.40 -22.99
C ARG A 202 4.12 -5.76 -22.60
N GLY A 203 4.12 -4.82 -21.67
CA GLY A 203 5.26 -4.01 -21.26
C GLY A 203 5.93 -3.34 -22.46
N PRO A 204 7.26 -3.45 -22.58
CA PRO A 204 8.01 -2.83 -23.68
C PRO A 204 7.94 -3.62 -24.99
N SER A 205 7.29 -4.79 -25.02
CA SER A 205 7.23 -5.64 -26.23
C SER A 205 6.57 -4.90 -27.38
N SER A 206 7.18 -4.91 -28.57
CA SER A 206 6.53 -4.41 -29.80
C SER A 206 5.43 -5.33 -30.33
N TYR A 207 5.36 -6.56 -29.84
CA TYR A 207 4.31 -7.53 -30.17
C TYR A 207 3.15 -7.43 -29.19
N LEU A 208 1.93 -7.70 -29.70
CA LEU A 208 0.73 -7.83 -28.88
C LEU A 208 0.91 -8.90 -27.81
N SER A 209 0.40 -8.63 -26.60
CA SER A 209 0.24 -9.68 -25.59
C SER A 209 -0.81 -10.68 -26.05
N ASN A 210 -0.67 -11.94 -25.61
CA ASN A 210 -1.71 -12.95 -25.74
C ASN A 210 -2.05 -13.42 -24.33
N VAL A 211 -3.16 -12.93 -23.77
CA VAL A 211 -3.55 -13.18 -22.38
C VAL A 211 -4.86 -13.95 -22.35
N ASP A 212 -4.81 -15.20 -21.91
CA ASP A 212 -6.02 -16.01 -21.70
C ASP A 212 -6.70 -15.62 -20.38
N VAL A 213 -7.97 -15.25 -20.46
CA VAL A 213 -8.78 -14.83 -19.31
C VAL A 213 -9.76 -15.92 -18.95
N PHE A 214 -9.64 -16.43 -17.72
CA PHE A 214 -10.54 -17.44 -17.17
C PHE A 214 -11.41 -16.85 -16.06
N LEU A 215 -12.69 -17.23 -16.02
CA LEU A 215 -13.61 -16.96 -14.90
C LEU A 215 -14.12 -18.29 -14.37
N ASP A 216 -13.93 -18.54 -13.07
CA ASP A 216 -14.32 -19.79 -12.40
C ASP A 216 -13.89 -21.06 -13.14
N GLY A 217 -12.66 -21.04 -13.69
CA GLY A 217 -12.06 -22.17 -14.43
C GLY A 217 -12.45 -22.27 -15.91
N HIS A 218 -13.31 -21.39 -16.42
CA HIS A 218 -13.77 -21.40 -17.81
C HIS A 218 -13.06 -20.32 -18.62
N LEU A 219 -12.51 -20.68 -19.78
CA LEU A 219 -11.93 -19.70 -20.71
C LEU A 219 -13.04 -18.79 -21.23
N ILE A 220 -12.90 -17.49 -21.00
CA ILE A 220 -13.84 -16.48 -21.47
C ILE A 220 -13.37 -15.90 -22.82
N THR A 221 -12.11 -15.49 -22.89
CA THR A 221 -11.52 -14.91 -24.08
C THR A 221 -9.99 -14.93 -24.02
N THR A 222 -9.34 -14.73 -25.17
CA THR A 222 -7.91 -14.40 -25.28
C THR A 222 -7.79 -12.93 -25.68
N VAL A 223 -7.18 -12.12 -24.81
CA VAL A 223 -6.90 -10.71 -25.09
C VAL A 223 -5.64 -10.64 -25.96
N GLN A 224 -5.77 -10.05 -27.15
CA GLN A 224 -4.66 -9.73 -28.05
C GLN A 224 -4.52 -8.23 -28.18
N GLY A 225 -3.56 -7.63 -27.47
CA GLY A 225 -3.54 -6.17 -27.34
C GLY A 225 -2.35 -5.62 -26.54
N ASP A 226 -2.55 -4.43 -26.00
CA ASP A 226 -1.63 -3.86 -25.02
C ASP A 226 -1.78 -4.60 -23.68
N GLY A 227 -3.00 -4.81 -23.21
CA GLY A 227 -3.35 -5.48 -21.94
C GLY A 227 -4.83 -5.33 -21.63
#